data_AF-A0A357LLM5-F1
#
_entry.id   AF-A0A357LLM5-F1
#
_cell.length_a   1.000
_cell.length_b   1.000
_cell.length_c   1.000
_cell.angle_alpha   90.00
_cell.angle_beta   90.00
_cell.angle_gamma   90.00
#
_symmetry.space_group_name_H-M   'P 1'
#
loop_
_entity.id
_entity.type
_entity.pdbx_description
1 polymer ?
#
loop_
_entity_poly.entity_id
_entity_poly.type
_entity_poly.pdbx_seq_one_letter_code
_entity_poly.pdbx_strand_id
1 'polypeptide(L)'
;MAQDGHFALSTVAFQDETKPWSVAIAPLRLASDDPWLRHKTTWRAVYDAMRAKLPARVSEWLFFNERNELCEGTITNIFITQPSGKIVTPALSCGVLPGVFRQTLLTKGLCTE
;
A
#
# COMPACT_ATOMS: atom_id res chain seq x y z
N MET A 1 -11.06 -15.89 -1.10
CA MET A 1 -12.13 -16.91 -1.04
C MET A 1 -13.16 -16.41 -0.05
N ALA A 2 -14.44 -16.59 -0.34
CA ALA A 2 -15.49 -16.32 0.64
C ALA A 2 -15.42 -17.37 1.77
N GLN A 3 -16.18 -17.14 2.85
CA GLN A 3 -16.17 -18.03 4.03
C GLN A 3 -16.52 -19.49 3.68
N ASP A 4 -17.31 -19.70 2.63
CA ASP A 4 -17.71 -21.00 2.07
C ASP A 4 -16.70 -21.60 1.09
N GLY A 5 -15.56 -20.94 0.88
CA GLY A 5 -14.55 -21.35 -0.08
C GLY A 5 -14.86 -20.97 -1.53
N HIS A 6 -15.96 -20.25 -1.80
CA HIS A 6 -16.27 -19.79 -3.15
C HIS A 6 -15.14 -18.92 -3.71
N PHE A 7 -14.85 -19.14 -5.00
CA PHE A 7 -13.81 -18.47 -5.76
C PHE A 7 -14.39 -17.86 -7.04
N ALA A 8 -14.07 -16.59 -7.28
CA ALA A 8 -14.41 -15.88 -8.51
C ALA A 8 -13.13 -15.31 -9.13
N LEU A 9 -13.05 -15.37 -10.46
CA LEU A 9 -11.94 -14.83 -11.25
C LEU A 9 -12.49 -13.93 -12.34
N SER A 10 -11.92 -12.73 -12.46
CA SER A 10 -12.16 -11.81 -13.57
C SER A 10 -10.83 -11.38 -14.18
N THR A 11 -10.85 -11.10 -15.48
CA THR A 11 -9.68 -10.62 -16.23
C THR A 11 -10.05 -9.41 -17.07
N VAL A 12 -9.10 -8.49 -17.21
CA VAL A 12 -9.18 -7.31 -18.07
C VAL A 12 -7.81 -7.09 -18.72
N ALA A 13 -7.77 -6.42 -19.87
CA ALA A 13 -6.49 -6.06 -20.49
C ALA A 13 -5.70 -5.12 -19.57
N PHE A 14 -4.43 -5.43 -19.33
CA PHE A 14 -3.55 -4.56 -18.55
C PHE A 14 -3.26 -3.28 -19.35
N GLN A 15 -3.41 -2.13 -18.69
CA GLN A 15 -3.02 -0.84 -19.25
C GLN A 15 -1.76 -0.39 -18.51
N ASP A 16 -0.67 -0.24 -19.27
CA ASP A 16 0.56 0.29 -18.73
C ASP A 16 0.47 1.81 -18.63
N GLU A 17 0.59 2.33 -17.41
CA GLU A 17 0.65 3.76 -17.15
C GLU A 17 2.03 4.10 -16.55
N THR A 18 2.92 4.63 -17.38
CA THR A 18 4.28 5.02 -16.96
C THR A 18 4.39 6.47 -16.49
N LYS A 19 3.25 7.16 -16.29
CA LYS A 19 3.24 8.55 -15.85
C LYS A 19 3.60 8.65 -14.36
N PRO A 20 4.37 9.68 -13.95
CA PRO A 20 4.60 9.94 -12.53
C PRO A 20 3.29 10.11 -11.76
N TRP A 21 3.20 9.51 -10.58
CA TRP A 21 2.07 9.68 -9.68
C TRP A 21 2.28 10.88 -8.77
N SER A 22 1.27 11.73 -8.67
CA SER A 22 1.19 12.75 -7.62
C SER A 22 0.60 12.12 -6.37
N VAL A 23 1.23 12.33 -5.22
CA VAL A 23 0.79 11.75 -3.95
C VAL A 23 0.47 12.83 -2.93
N ALA A 24 -0.45 12.55 -2.01
CA ALA A 24 -0.78 13.43 -0.89
C ALA A 24 -0.86 12.62 0.41
N ILE A 25 -0.68 13.28 1.56
CA ILE A 25 -0.78 12.62 2.87
C ILE A 25 -2.26 12.52 3.26
N ALA A 26 -2.72 11.31 3.59
CA ALA A 26 -4.07 11.10 4.09
C ALA A 26 -4.26 11.81 5.45
N PRO A 27 -5.43 12.43 5.69
CA PRO A 27 -5.77 13.02 6.98
C PRO A 27 -6.04 11.97 8.07
N LEU A 28 -6.27 10.70 7.69
CA LEU A 28 -6.51 9.60 8.61
C LEU A 28 -5.20 8.89 8.96
N ARG A 29 -5.16 8.32 10.17
CA ARG A 29 -4.09 7.42 10.62
C ARG A 29 -4.57 5.98 10.64
N LEU A 30 -3.70 5.06 10.24
CA LEU A 30 -3.91 3.62 10.42
C LEU A 30 -3.53 3.23 11.85
N ALA A 31 -4.12 2.15 12.35
CA ALA A 31 -3.68 1.52 13.59
C ALA A 31 -2.68 0.42 13.23
N SER A 32 -1.42 0.58 13.63
CA SER A 32 -0.33 -0.31 13.20
C SER A 32 -0.50 -1.77 13.62
N ASP A 33 -1.32 -2.02 14.65
CA ASP A 33 -1.69 -3.30 15.23
C ASP A 33 -2.98 -3.89 14.66
N ASP A 34 -3.65 -3.21 13.72
CA ASP A 34 -4.81 -3.76 13.03
C ASP A 34 -4.39 -5.00 12.22
N PRO A 35 -4.89 -6.20 12.58
CA PRO A 35 -4.50 -7.45 11.94
C PRO A 35 -4.88 -7.49 10.46
N TRP A 36 -5.91 -6.75 10.04
CA TRP A 36 -6.37 -6.73 8.65
C TRP A 36 -5.38 -6.05 7.70
N LEU A 37 -4.51 -5.18 8.21
CA LEU A 37 -3.46 -4.55 7.40
C LEU A 37 -2.45 -5.57 6.87
N ARG A 38 -2.37 -6.78 7.43
CA ARG A 38 -1.45 -7.85 6.98
C ARG A 38 -2.05 -8.75 5.90
N HIS A 39 -3.33 -8.61 5.58
CA HIS A 39 -4.03 -9.51 4.67
C HIS A 39 -4.74 -8.73 3.56
N LYS A 40 -4.51 -9.15 2.30
CA LYS A 40 -5.23 -8.56 1.17
C LYS A 40 -6.64 -9.14 1.10
N THR A 41 -7.58 -8.44 1.72
CA THR A 41 -8.99 -8.84 1.79
C THR A 41 -9.89 -7.79 1.14
N THR A 42 -11.19 -8.08 1.11
CA THR A 42 -12.23 -7.10 0.74
C THR A 42 -12.61 -6.17 1.89
N TRP A 43 -12.00 -6.31 3.08
CA TRP A 43 -12.24 -5.45 4.24
C TRP A 43 -11.51 -4.11 4.09
N ARG A 44 -12.01 -3.27 3.20
CA ARG A 44 -11.29 -2.10 2.67
C ARG A 44 -12.00 -0.78 2.89
N ALA A 45 -12.97 -0.72 3.80
CA ALA A 45 -13.81 0.46 4.02
C ALA A 45 -13.01 1.77 4.17
N VAL A 46 -11.93 1.76 4.95
CA VAL A 46 -11.06 2.94 5.14
C VAL A 46 -10.36 3.34 3.83
N TYR A 47 -9.70 2.39 3.17
CA TYR A 47 -8.98 2.65 1.93
C TYR A 47 -9.91 3.12 0.80
N ASP A 48 -11.06 2.47 0.65
CA ASP A 48 -12.01 2.78 -0.42
C ASP A 48 -12.68 4.14 -0.19
N ALA A 49 -13.05 4.46 1.06
CA ALA A 49 -13.57 5.78 1.42
C ALA A 49 -12.55 6.91 1.16
N MET A 50 -11.26 6.65 1.40
CA MET A 50 -10.20 7.62 1.13
C MET A 50 -9.90 7.73 -0.37
N ARG A 51 -9.83 6.59 -1.08
CA ARG A 51 -9.63 6.55 -2.54
C ARG A 51 -10.71 7.36 -3.26
N ALA A 52 -11.97 7.23 -2.84
CA ALA A 52 -13.10 7.99 -3.38
C ALA A 52 -12.98 9.51 -3.16
N LYS A 53 -12.17 9.95 -2.19
CA LYS A 53 -11.93 11.36 -1.84
C LYS A 53 -10.62 11.92 -2.40
N LEU A 54 -9.95 11.22 -3.32
CA LEU A 54 -8.73 11.72 -3.94
C LEU A 54 -8.98 13.07 -4.63
N PRO A 55 -8.18 14.12 -4.33
CA PRO A 55 -8.28 15.40 -5.00
C PRO A 55 -8.01 15.29 -6.50
N ALA A 56 -8.60 16.18 -7.29
CA ALA A 56 -8.28 16.30 -8.70
C ALA A 56 -6.77 16.61 -8.85
N ARG A 57 -6.02 15.66 -9.44
CA ARG A 57 -4.54 15.62 -9.63
C ARG A 57 -3.74 14.81 -8.60
N VAL A 58 -4.36 14.20 -7.60
CA VAL A 58 -3.68 13.23 -6.73
C VAL A 58 -4.00 11.81 -7.19
N SER A 59 -2.97 11.04 -7.48
CA SER A 59 -3.08 9.64 -7.94
C SER A 59 -3.21 8.67 -6.77
N GLU A 60 -2.65 9.01 -5.61
CA GLU A 60 -2.60 8.13 -4.45
C GLU A 60 -2.48 8.89 -3.12
N TRP A 61 -3.09 8.33 -2.09
CA TRP A 61 -2.90 8.77 -0.71
C TRP A 61 -1.74 8.02 -0.08
N LEU A 62 -0.96 8.69 0.78
CA LEU A 62 0.00 8.07 1.68
C LEU A 62 -0.56 8.07 3.08
N PHE A 63 -0.67 6.90 3.69
CA PHE A 63 -1.09 6.74 5.07
C PHE A 63 0.10 6.71 6.01
N PHE A 64 -0.15 7.22 7.21
CA PHE A 64 0.74 7.09 8.36
C PHE A 64 -0.02 6.40 9.49
N ASN A 65 0.69 5.78 10.42
CA ASN A 65 0.06 5.17 11.59
C ASN A 65 -0.06 6.14 12.78
N GLU A 66 -0.57 5.66 13.90
CA GLU A 66 -0.73 6.41 15.16
C GLU A 66 0.60 6.94 15.73
N ARG A 67 1.74 6.37 15.32
CA ARG A 67 3.09 6.82 15.69
C ARG A 67 3.71 7.81 14.70
N ASN A 68 2.95 8.23 13.68
CA ASN A 68 3.45 9.03 12.55
C ASN A 68 4.58 8.36 11.77
N GLU A 69 4.59 7.03 11.70
CA GLU A 69 5.44 6.29 10.77
C GLU A 69 4.70 6.14 9.44
N LEU A 70 5.42 6.25 8.33
CA LEU A 70 4.86 6.02 6.99
C LEU A 70 4.41 4.56 6.88
N CYS A 71 3.23 4.33 6.31
CA CYS A 71 2.71 3.00 6.05
C CYS A 71 2.74 2.71 4.54
N GLU A 72 1.60 2.90 3.89
CA GLU A 72 1.38 2.49 2.52
C GLU A 72 0.35 3.41 1.84
N GLY A 73 0.05 3.16 0.57
CA GLY A 73 -1.05 3.82 -0.12
C GLY A 73 -2.35 3.05 -0.07
N THR A 74 -3.38 3.52 -0.78
CA THR A 74 -4.66 2.80 -0.83
C THR A 74 -4.58 1.45 -1.56
N ILE A 75 -3.67 1.36 -2.54
CA ILE A 75 -3.45 0.17 -3.39
C ILE A 75 -1.97 -0.11 -3.67
N THR A 76 -1.04 0.55 -2.97
CA THR A 76 0.41 0.53 -3.25
C THR A 76 1.23 0.35 -1.97
N ASN A 77 2.37 -0.35 -2.06
CA ASN A 77 3.44 -0.22 -1.05
C ASN A 77 4.40 0.91 -1.44
N ILE A 78 5.05 1.54 -0.47
CA ILE A 78 5.94 2.69 -0.70
C ILE A 78 7.41 2.27 -0.62
N PHE A 79 8.21 2.81 -1.55
CA PHE A 79 9.66 2.65 -1.59
C PHE A 79 10.29 4.03 -1.71
N ILE A 80 11.33 4.28 -0.92
CA ILE A 80 12.04 5.55 -0.88
C ILE A 80 13.50 5.28 -1.22
N THR A 81 13.98 5.90 -2.30
CA THR A 81 15.40 5.91 -2.63
C THR A 81 16.08 7.01 -1.82
N GLN A 82 16.96 6.62 -0.91
CA GLN A 82 17.78 7.54 -0.12
C GLN A 82 18.86 8.19 -1.00
N PRO A 83 19.46 9.32 -0.59
CA PRO A 83 20.58 9.94 -1.31
C PRO A 83 21.79 9.01 -1.53
N SER A 84 21.95 8.00 -0.68
CA SER A 84 22.98 6.96 -0.82
C SER A 84 22.71 5.95 -1.95
N GLY A 85 21.54 6.00 -2.58
CA GLY A 85 21.06 5.03 -3.56
C GLY A 85 20.38 3.80 -2.95
N LYS A 86 20.38 3.65 -1.62
CA LYS A 86 19.65 2.58 -0.93
C LYS A 86 18.14 2.78 -1.03
N ILE A 87 17.41 1.71 -1.28
CA ILE A 87 15.94 1.73 -1.31
C ILE A 87 15.42 1.15 0.00
N VAL A 88 14.57 1.92 0.69
CA VAL A 88 13.90 1.49 1.91
C VAL A 88 12.38 1.44 1.70
N THR A 89 11.70 0.54 2.39
CA THR A 89 10.23 0.44 2.44
C THR A 89 9.80 0.37 3.90
N PRO A 90 8.64 0.91 4.31
CA PRO A 90 8.24 0.82 5.71
C PRO A 90 8.21 -0.62 6.22
N ALA A 91 8.69 -0.82 7.46
CA ALA A 91 8.69 -2.11 8.13
C ALA A 91 7.28 -2.65 8.31
N LEU A 92 7.13 -3.98 8.40
CA LEU A 92 5.84 -4.59 8.69
C LEU A 92 5.20 -4.00 9.96
N SER A 93 5.98 -3.76 11.02
CA SER A 93 5.50 -3.17 12.28
C SER A 93 4.83 -1.80 12.13
N CYS A 94 5.02 -1.09 11.02
CA CYS A 94 4.35 0.18 10.74
C CYS A 94 2.85 0.01 10.42
N GLY A 95 2.34 -1.19 10.15
CA GLY A 95 0.95 -1.35 9.71
C GLY A 95 0.81 -1.33 8.18
N VAL A 96 1.62 -2.13 7.47
CA VAL A 96 1.54 -2.29 6.01
C VAL A 96 1.17 -3.70 5.58
N LEU A 97 0.61 -3.82 4.37
CA LEU A 97 0.40 -5.08 3.69
C LEU A 97 1.75 -5.65 3.22
N PRO A 98 2.05 -6.94 3.47
CA PRO A 98 3.20 -7.64 2.88
C PRO A 98 2.96 -7.91 1.39
N GLY A 99 2.91 -6.84 0.59
CA GLY A 99 2.61 -6.95 -0.84
C GLY A 99 3.65 -7.77 -1.62
N VAL A 100 3.20 -8.44 -2.66
CA VAL A 100 4.03 -9.39 -3.44
C VAL A 100 5.27 -8.70 -4.03
N PHE A 101 5.10 -7.52 -4.63
CA PHE A 101 6.23 -6.76 -5.19
C PHE A 101 7.23 -6.33 -4.11
N ARG A 102 6.73 -5.83 -2.97
CA ARG A 102 7.54 -5.50 -1.79
C ARG A 102 8.35 -6.69 -1.31
N GLN A 103 7.71 -7.84 -1.10
CA GLN A 103 8.38 -9.05 -0.66
C GLN A 103 9.43 -9.53 -1.68
N THR A 104 9.14 -9.37 -2.98
CA THR A 104 10.09 -9.72 -4.05
C THR A 104 11.35 -8.88 -3.98
N LEU A 105 11.24 -7.56 -3.76
CA LEU A 105 12.41 -6.68 -3.64
C LEU A 105 13.21 -6.93 -2.37
N LEU A 106 12.53 -7.13 -1.23
CA LEU A 106 13.16 -7.49 0.05
C LEU A 106 13.94 -8.80 -0.07
N THR A 107 13.32 -9.83 -0.64
CA THR A 107 13.95 -11.17 -0.80
C THR A 107 15.18 -11.11 -1.72
N LYS A 108 15.16 -10.23 -2.73
CA LYS A 108 16.31 -10.02 -3.63
C LYS A 108 17.39 -9.09 -3.05
N GLY A 109 17.19 -8.55 -1.85
CA GLY A 109 18.09 -7.55 -1.26
C GLY A 109 18.13 -6.23 -2.03
N LEU A 110 17.12 -5.95 -2.86
CA LEU A 110 17.01 -4.72 -3.65
C LEU A 110 16.39 -3.57 -2.86
N CYS A 111 15.69 -3.88 -1.77
CA CYS A 111 15.28 -2.91 -0.76
C CYS A 111 15.44 -3.53 0.63
N THR A 112 15.42 -2.68 1.66
CA THR A 112 15.34 -3.08 3.07
C THR A 112 14.13 -2.45 3.73
N GLU A 113 13.74 -2.98 4.89
CA GLU A 113 12.89 -2.24 5.82
C GLU A 113 13.66 -1.08 6.48
#